data_AF-A0A8J5HQD6-F1
#
_entry.id   AF-A0A8J5HQD6-F1
#
_cell.length_a   1.000
_cell.length_b   1.000
_cell.length_c   1.000
_cell.angle_alpha   90.00
_cell.angle_beta   90.00
_cell.angle_gamma   90.00
#
_symmetry.space_group_name_H-M   'P 1'
#
loop_
_entity.id
_entity.type
_entity.pdbx_description
1 polymer ?
#
loop_
_entity_poly.entity_id
_entity_poly.type
_entity_poly.pdbx_seq_one_letter_code
_entity_poly.pdbx_strand_id
1 'polypeptide(L)'
;MSRRWEEAIEEWYSKSDTSNLEDLDLVETKPSTKELAHNLSDNLSVVYDRVCLSCRDHLKNFKTILEELEFLKKENQKTNKALVNLIKESYRDAVQATEEIEAPAIGFCRPAEYKEPTSSSGALLKQGNTQIQLLVQIQEKLLHIEERIAKLEAKKLTTTLPKEVIKEYDFQRRSHHEGKETYWYS
;
A
#
# COMPACT_ATOMS: atom_id res chain seq x y z
N MET A 1 -2.32 16.09 3.09
CA MET A 1 -3.10 16.30 4.33
C MET A 1 -4.53 15.85 4.06
N SER A 2 -5.25 15.33 5.05
CA SER A 2 -6.59 14.76 4.84
C SER A 2 -7.64 15.86 4.83
N ARG A 3 -8.65 15.77 3.95
CA ARG A 3 -9.79 16.70 3.89
C ARG A 3 -10.46 16.92 5.25
N ARG A 4 -10.48 15.89 6.09
CA ARG A 4 -11.02 15.96 7.47
C ARG A 4 -10.21 16.84 8.41
N TRP A 5 -8.90 16.96 8.18
CA TRP A 5 -8.02 17.84 8.94
C TRP A 5 -8.25 19.30 8.55
N GLU A 6 -8.45 19.56 7.25
CA GLU A 6 -8.81 20.90 6.75
C GLU A 6 -10.18 21.33 7.29
N GLU A 7 -11.19 20.45 7.26
CA GLU A 7 -12.52 20.69 7.83
C GLU A 7 -12.47 20.91 9.36
N ALA A 8 -11.66 20.12 10.09
CA ALA A 8 -11.52 20.28 11.55
C ALA A 8 -10.76 21.56 11.94
N ILE A 9 -9.81 22.00 11.11
CA ILE A 9 -9.11 23.26 11.30
C ILE A 9 -10.03 24.44 11.00
N GLU A 10 -10.81 24.37 9.92
CA GLU A 10 -11.79 25.39 9.58
C GLU A 10 -12.90 25.50 10.64
N GLU A 11 -13.33 24.37 11.20
CA GLU A 11 -14.25 24.34 12.35
C GLU A 11 -13.62 24.96 13.60
N TRP A 12 -12.32 24.72 13.86
CA TRP A 12 -11.62 25.33 14.99
C TRP A 12 -11.46 26.85 14.81
N TYR A 13 -11.07 27.32 13.62
CA TYR A 13 -10.96 28.75 13.27
C TYR A 13 -12.30 29.51 13.31
N SER A 14 -13.42 28.81 13.14
CA SER A 14 -14.74 29.44 13.14
C SER A 14 -15.44 29.44 14.50
N LYS A 15 -15.02 28.57 15.44
CA LYS A 15 -15.74 28.35 16.71
C LYS A 15 -14.91 28.51 17.98
N SER A 16 -13.58 28.45 17.91
CA SER A 16 -12.74 28.49 19.10
C SER A 16 -12.36 29.93 19.42
N ASP A 17 -12.59 30.36 20.66
CA ASP A 17 -12.11 31.67 21.13
C ASP A 17 -10.59 31.77 21.00
N THR A 18 -9.86 30.66 21.24
CA THR A 18 -8.39 30.53 21.07
C THR A 18 -7.92 30.47 19.61
N SER A 19 -8.82 30.54 18.63
CA SER A 19 -8.45 30.59 17.21
C SER A 19 -8.21 31.99 16.68
N ASN A 20 -8.64 33.02 17.44
CA ASN A 20 -8.41 34.40 17.08
C ASN A 20 -6.91 34.71 17.21
N LEU A 21 -6.28 35.06 16.09
CA LEU A 21 -4.86 35.43 16.05
C LEU A 21 -4.60 36.79 16.71
N GLU A 22 -5.65 37.54 17.06
CA GLU A 22 -5.57 38.78 17.84
C GLU A 22 -5.13 38.54 19.29
N ASP A 23 -5.35 37.33 19.84
CA ASP A 23 -4.87 36.93 21.18
C ASP A 23 -3.39 36.52 21.17
N LEU A 24 -2.80 36.39 19.96
CA LEU A 24 -1.39 36.11 19.74
C LEU A 24 -0.62 37.42 19.79
N ASP A 25 -0.45 37.97 20.99
CA ASP A 25 0.19 39.27 21.19
C ASP A 25 1.71 39.16 20.93
N LEU A 26 2.10 39.37 19.67
CA LEU A 26 3.48 39.44 19.21
C LEU A 26 4.03 40.82 19.56
N VAL A 27 4.43 40.94 20.83
CA VAL A 27 4.81 42.21 21.44
C VAL A 27 5.92 42.95 20.65
N GLU A 28 5.59 44.10 20.05
CA GLU A 28 6.56 44.99 19.36
C GLU A 28 7.30 45.95 20.33
N THR A 29 6.76 46.20 21.53
CA THR A 29 7.31 47.13 22.54
C THR A 29 7.33 46.53 23.93
N LYS A 30 8.35 46.85 24.77
CA LYS A 30 8.57 46.25 26.09
C LYS A 30 7.27 46.21 26.95
N PRO A 31 6.68 45.03 27.19
CA PRO A 31 5.37 44.92 27.84
C PRO A 31 5.48 45.07 29.35
N SER A 32 4.39 45.47 30.00
CA SER A 32 4.26 45.39 31.46
C SER A 32 4.36 43.94 31.91
N THR A 33 4.89 43.68 33.11
CA THR A 33 4.98 42.33 33.68
C THR A 33 3.62 41.61 33.73
N LYS A 34 2.52 42.36 33.87
CA LYS A 34 1.16 41.81 33.89
C LYS A 34 0.68 41.42 32.49
N GLU A 35 1.00 42.22 31.48
CA GLU A 35 0.68 41.96 30.06
C GLU A 35 1.50 40.76 29.55
N LEU A 36 2.79 40.70 29.90
CA LEU A 36 3.64 39.55 29.56
C LEU A 36 3.09 38.23 30.10
N ALA A 37 2.58 38.23 31.34
CA ALA A 37 2.00 37.03 31.94
C ALA A 37 0.70 36.61 31.25
N HIS A 38 -0.13 37.57 30.84
CA HIS A 38 -1.37 37.31 30.10
C HIS A 38 -1.06 36.73 28.71
N ASN A 39 -0.22 37.41 27.93
CA ASN A 39 0.16 37.02 26.58
C ASN A 39 0.85 35.66 26.55
N LEU A 40 1.70 35.36 27.54
CA LEU A 40 2.33 34.05 27.65
C LEU A 40 1.29 32.96 27.93
N SER A 41 0.34 33.22 28.82
CA SER A 41 -0.73 32.27 29.15
C SER A 41 -1.58 31.95 27.92
N ASP A 42 -2.01 32.96 27.18
CA ASP A 42 -2.87 32.79 26.01
C ASP A 42 -2.13 32.07 24.89
N ASN A 43 -0.92 32.51 24.55
CA ASN A 43 -0.06 31.86 23.56
C ASN A 43 0.18 30.38 23.89
N LEU A 44 0.43 30.07 25.18
CA LEU A 44 0.65 28.70 25.62
C LEU A 44 -0.63 27.86 25.50
N SER A 45 -1.79 28.46 25.77
CA SER A 45 -3.11 27.82 25.59
C SER A 45 -3.37 27.50 24.11
N VAL A 46 -3.15 28.45 23.21
CA VAL A 46 -3.33 28.27 21.75
C VAL A 46 -2.38 27.19 21.22
N VAL A 47 -1.11 27.21 21.62
CA VAL A 47 -0.13 26.20 21.21
C VAL A 47 -0.52 24.82 21.74
N TYR A 48 -0.94 24.74 23.01
CA TYR A 48 -1.40 23.49 23.62
C TYR A 48 -2.59 22.90 22.85
N ASP A 49 -3.62 23.69 22.56
CA ASP A 49 -4.79 23.26 21.81
C ASP A 49 -4.42 22.72 20.42
N ARG A 50 -3.57 23.45 19.68
CA ARG A 50 -3.12 23.02 18.35
C ARG A 50 -2.30 21.73 18.40
N VAL A 51 -1.43 21.57 19.40
CA VAL A 51 -0.67 20.32 19.62
C VAL A 51 -1.63 19.18 19.95
N CYS A 52 -2.63 19.39 20.81
CA CYS A 52 -3.63 18.39 21.14
C CYS A 52 -4.46 17.97 19.93
N LEU A 53 -4.91 18.91 19.09
CA LEU A 53 -5.63 18.63 17.85
C LEU A 53 -4.76 17.82 16.87
N SER A 54 -3.53 18.25 16.65
CA SER A 54 -2.56 17.55 15.80
C SER A 54 -2.29 16.12 16.28
N CYS A 55 -2.06 15.94 17.59
CA CYS A 55 -1.88 14.63 18.21
C CYS A 55 -3.11 13.73 18.01
N ARG A 56 -4.32 14.26 18.17
CA ARG A 56 -5.56 13.51 17.99
C ARG A 56 -5.71 13.00 16.56
N ASP A 57 -5.40 13.82 15.57
CA ASP A 57 -5.50 13.42 14.17
C ASP A 57 -4.39 12.46 13.75
N HIS A 58 -3.16 12.67 14.23
CA HIS A 58 -2.08 11.69 14.06
C HIS A 58 -2.46 10.33 14.64
N LEU A 59 -3.05 10.27 15.84
CA LEU A 59 -3.49 9.01 16.45
C LEU A 59 -4.57 8.30 15.62
N LYS A 60 -5.52 9.02 15.03
CA LYS A 60 -6.51 8.42 14.11
C LYS A 60 -5.86 7.87 12.85
N ASN A 61 -4.91 8.61 12.28
CA ASN A 61 -4.18 8.17 11.09
C ASN A 61 -3.36 6.91 11.40
N PHE A 62 -2.63 6.90 12.52
CA PHE A 62 -1.89 5.72 12.96
C PHE A 62 -2.80 4.52 13.20
N LYS A 63 -3.96 4.72 13.83
CA LYS A 63 -4.94 3.63 14.01
C LYS A 63 -5.38 3.06 12.66
N THR A 64 -5.72 3.92 11.71
CA THR A 64 -6.17 3.50 10.36
C THR A 64 -5.06 2.71 9.65
N ILE A 65 -3.82 3.19 9.71
CA ILE A 65 -2.65 2.50 9.13
C ILE A 65 -2.44 1.14 9.79
N LEU A 66 -2.59 1.04 11.12
CA LEU A 66 -2.44 -0.23 11.84
C LEU A 66 -3.52 -1.24 11.44
N GLU A 67 -4.76 -0.81 11.28
CA GLU A 67 -5.87 -1.66 10.82
C GLU A 67 -5.62 -2.17 9.39
N GLU A 68 -5.15 -1.30 8.48
CA GLU A 68 -4.80 -1.69 7.11
C GLU A 68 -3.60 -2.66 7.08
N LEU A 69 -2.57 -2.42 7.90
CA LEU A 69 -1.44 -3.34 8.03
C LEU A 69 -1.87 -4.71 8.56
N GLU A 70 -2.77 -4.77 9.54
CA GLU A 70 -3.28 -6.03 10.05
C GLU A 70 -4.08 -6.78 8.98
N PHE A 71 -4.92 -6.06 8.23
CA PHE A 71 -5.67 -6.62 7.11
C PHE A 71 -4.74 -7.20 6.04
N LEU A 72 -3.77 -6.41 5.55
CA LEU A 72 -2.79 -6.85 4.53
C LEU A 72 -1.97 -8.03 5.02
N LYS A 73 -1.59 -8.07 6.31
CA LYS A 73 -0.88 -9.21 6.90
C LYS A 73 -1.72 -10.49 6.85
N LYS A 74 -3.02 -10.40 7.18
CA LYS A 74 -3.93 -11.55 7.09
C LYS A 74 -4.13 -12.02 5.66
N GLU A 75 -4.27 -11.09 4.71
CA GLU A 75 -4.40 -11.42 3.30
C GLU A 75 -3.13 -12.10 2.75
N ASN A 76 -1.95 -11.56 3.09
CA ASN A 76 -0.68 -12.16 2.71
C ASN A 76 -0.52 -13.58 3.27
N GLN A 77 -0.87 -13.79 4.55
CA GLN A 77 -0.88 -15.13 5.16
C GLN A 77 -1.83 -16.10 4.43
N LYS A 78 -3.01 -15.64 4.02
CA LYS A 78 -3.98 -16.46 3.27
C LYS A 78 -3.43 -16.83 1.89
N THR A 79 -2.89 -15.86 1.16
CA THR A 79 -2.28 -16.08 -0.16
C THR A 79 -1.09 -17.03 -0.07
N ASN A 80 -0.23 -16.87 0.94
CA ASN A 80 0.92 -17.76 1.15
C ASN A 80 0.47 -19.21 1.46
N LYS A 81 -0.58 -19.39 2.28
CA LYS A 81 -1.15 -20.72 2.52
C LYS A 81 -1.70 -21.35 1.24
N ALA A 82 -2.42 -20.58 0.43
CA ALA A 82 -2.93 -21.04 -0.86
C ALA A 82 -1.79 -21.43 -1.81
N LEU A 83 -0.72 -20.63 -1.86
CA LEU A 83 0.47 -20.91 -2.66
C LEU A 83 1.17 -22.20 -2.22
N VAL A 84 1.35 -22.42 -0.91
CA VAL A 84 1.95 -23.67 -0.40
C VAL A 84 1.09 -24.89 -0.76
N ASN A 85 -0.24 -24.78 -0.68
CA ASN A 85 -1.13 -25.87 -1.08
C ASN A 85 -1.03 -26.15 -2.58
N LEU A 86 -1.03 -25.10 -3.41
CA LEU A 86 -0.89 -25.23 -4.86
C LEU A 86 0.46 -25.87 -5.25
N ILE A 87 1.55 -25.54 -4.54
CA ILE A 87 2.86 -26.17 -4.76
C ILE A 87 2.79 -27.67 -4.46
N LYS A 88 2.13 -28.07 -3.38
CA LYS A 88 1.97 -29.49 -3.02
C LYS A 88 1.14 -30.25 -4.05
N GLU A 89 0.08 -29.64 -4.57
CA GLU A 89 -0.75 -30.20 -5.64
C GLU A 89 0.07 -30.36 -6.93
N SER A 90 0.74 -29.29 -7.40
CA SER A 90 1.60 -29.33 -8.59
C SER A 90 2.68 -30.43 -8.49
N TYR A 91 3.27 -30.60 -7.31
CA TYR A 91 4.25 -31.66 -7.06
C TYR A 91 3.64 -33.06 -7.16
N ARG A 92 2.45 -33.26 -6.59
CA ARG A 92 1.73 -34.54 -6.70
C ARG A 92 1.39 -34.86 -8.15
N ASP A 93 0.89 -33.87 -8.89
CA ASP A 93 0.52 -34.01 -10.30
C ASP A 93 1.75 -34.34 -11.15
N ALA A 94 2.90 -33.72 -10.86
CA ALA A 94 4.14 -33.99 -11.57
C ALA A 94 4.65 -35.42 -11.33
N VAL A 95 4.59 -35.92 -10.08
CA VAL A 95 4.95 -37.32 -9.76
C VAL A 95 3.98 -38.30 -10.40
N GLN A 96 2.68 -37.99 -10.42
CA GLN A 96 1.70 -38.84 -11.09
C GLN A 96 1.90 -38.90 -12.60
N ALA A 97 2.17 -37.75 -13.24
CA ALA A 97 2.43 -37.69 -14.67
C ALA A 97 3.69 -38.48 -15.08
N THR A 98 4.72 -38.51 -14.23
CA THR A 98 5.93 -39.30 -14.51
C THR A 98 5.75 -40.78 -14.21
N GLU A 99 4.83 -41.15 -13.33
CA GLU A 99 4.48 -42.55 -13.05
C GLU A 99 3.89 -43.24 -14.28
N GLU A 100 3.06 -42.51 -15.05
CA GLU A 100 2.47 -43.00 -16.29
C GLU A 100 3.50 -43.23 -17.42
N ILE A 101 4.66 -42.56 -17.33
CA ILE A 101 5.74 -42.67 -18.32
C ILE A 101 6.72 -43.78 -17.95
N GLU A 102 7.22 -43.78 -16.71
CA GLU A 102 8.21 -44.75 -16.23
C GLU A 102 8.04 -45.05 -14.73
N ALA A 103 7.34 -46.15 -14.43
CA ALA A 103 7.11 -46.61 -13.07
C ALA A 103 8.33 -47.34 -12.45
N PRO A 104 8.58 -47.21 -11.13
CA PRO A 104 7.97 -46.24 -10.22
C PRO A 104 8.54 -44.84 -10.44
N ALA A 105 7.68 -43.81 -10.37
CA ALA A 105 8.09 -42.43 -10.31
C ALA A 105 8.75 -42.13 -8.97
N ILE A 106 9.80 -41.32 -9.04
CA ILE A 106 10.58 -40.93 -7.88
C ILE A 106 10.56 -39.41 -7.82
N GLY A 107 9.99 -38.90 -6.74
CA GLY A 107 10.11 -37.50 -6.37
C GLY A 107 11.49 -37.18 -5.79
N PHE A 108 11.62 -36.15 -4.96
CA PHE A 108 12.91 -35.85 -4.35
C PHE A 108 13.31 -36.91 -3.31
N CYS A 109 14.18 -37.84 -3.70
CA CYS A 109 14.82 -38.80 -2.80
C CYS A 109 16.34 -38.60 -2.77
N ARG A 110 17.00 -39.09 -1.74
CA ARG A 110 18.47 -39.16 -1.75
C ARG A 110 18.87 -40.37 -2.58
N PRO A 111 19.70 -40.23 -3.63
CA PRO A 111 20.10 -41.38 -4.45
C PRO A 111 20.79 -42.48 -3.63
N ALA A 112 21.50 -42.12 -2.56
CA ALA A 112 22.13 -43.07 -1.65
C ALA A 112 21.13 -43.94 -0.85
N GLU A 113 19.86 -43.53 -0.75
CA GLU A 113 18.82 -44.22 0.01
C GLU A 113 17.91 -45.09 -0.89
N TYR A 114 18.10 -45.05 -2.22
CA TYR A 114 17.31 -45.81 -3.18
C TYR A 114 17.85 -47.23 -3.34
N LYS A 115 17.04 -48.24 -3.01
CA LYS A 115 17.47 -49.63 -2.80
C LYS A 115 17.31 -50.56 -4.02
N GLU A 116 16.97 -50.04 -5.19
CA GLU A 116 16.83 -50.86 -6.40
C GLU A 116 18.19 -51.23 -7.03
N PRO A 117 18.25 -52.27 -7.90
CA PRO A 117 19.50 -52.82 -8.44
C PRO A 117 20.35 -51.84 -9.25
N THR A 118 19.76 -50.74 -9.75
CA THR A 118 20.40 -49.62 -10.46
C THR A 118 20.41 -48.36 -9.58
N SER A 119 20.95 -48.52 -8.37
CA SER A 119 20.59 -47.80 -7.14
C SER A 119 20.74 -46.28 -7.11
N SER A 120 21.56 -45.65 -7.94
CA SER A 120 21.75 -44.18 -7.92
C SER A 120 21.39 -43.51 -9.24
N SER A 121 21.89 -44.02 -10.36
CA SER A 121 21.62 -43.46 -11.68
C SER A 121 20.14 -43.57 -12.07
N GLY A 122 19.47 -44.69 -11.73
CA GLY A 122 18.03 -44.84 -11.96
C GLY A 122 17.20 -43.84 -11.15
N ALA A 123 17.58 -43.58 -9.90
CA ALA A 123 16.95 -42.58 -9.06
C ALA A 123 17.10 -41.16 -9.62
N LEU A 124 18.30 -40.83 -10.12
CA LEU A 124 18.58 -39.52 -10.73
C LEU A 124 17.80 -39.30 -12.02
N LEU A 125 17.69 -40.32 -12.88
CA LEU A 125 16.91 -40.23 -14.12
C LEU A 125 15.43 -39.97 -13.84
N LYS A 126 14.84 -40.77 -12.94
CA LYS A 126 13.42 -40.64 -12.56
C LYS A 126 13.13 -39.31 -11.86
N GLN A 127 14.05 -38.83 -11.02
CA GLN A 127 13.98 -37.48 -10.46
C GLN A 127 14.08 -36.41 -11.52
N GLY A 128 14.97 -36.57 -12.50
CA GLY A 128 15.11 -35.67 -13.64
C GLY A 128 13.80 -35.54 -14.40
N ASN A 129 13.11 -36.65 -14.65
CA ASN A 129 11.79 -36.63 -15.30
C ASN A 129 10.78 -35.81 -14.48
N THR A 130 10.73 -36.01 -13.16
CA THR A 130 9.83 -35.23 -12.27
C THR A 130 10.19 -33.74 -12.26
N GLN A 131 11.49 -33.41 -12.26
CA GLN A 131 11.96 -32.02 -12.33
C GLN A 131 11.60 -31.35 -13.66
N ILE A 132 11.75 -32.06 -14.78
CA ILE A 132 11.35 -31.57 -16.11
C ILE A 132 9.84 -31.30 -16.13
N GLN A 133 9.03 -32.21 -15.61
CA GLN A 133 7.58 -32.02 -15.54
C GLN A 133 7.18 -30.80 -14.72
N LEU A 134 7.83 -30.59 -13.57
CA LEU A 134 7.64 -29.38 -12.76
C LEU A 134 8.03 -28.10 -13.52
N LEU A 135 9.15 -28.12 -14.25
CA LEU A 135 9.59 -26.99 -15.06
C LEU A 135 8.60 -26.66 -16.18
N VAL A 136 8.04 -27.68 -16.85
CA VAL A 136 7.01 -27.49 -17.87
C VAL A 136 5.77 -26.83 -17.25
N GLN A 137 5.27 -27.34 -16.13
CA GLN A 137 4.13 -26.75 -15.42
C GLN A 137 4.39 -25.28 -15.00
N ILE A 138 5.60 -24.97 -14.53
CA ILE A 138 5.98 -23.59 -14.19
C ILE A 138 5.98 -22.71 -15.44
N GLN A 139 6.55 -23.18 -16.55
CA GLN A 139 6.61 -22.43 -17.80
C GLN A 139 5.23 -22.13 -18.36
N GLU A 140 4.32 -23.10 -18.35
CA GLU A 140 2.92 -22.91 -18.78
C GLU A 140 2.21 -21.86 -17.91
N LYS A 141 2.38 -21.94 -16.59
CA LYS A 141 1.81 -20.95 -15.65
C LYS A 141 2.41 -19.56 -15.87
N LEU A 142 3.71 -19.47 -16.17
CA LEU A 142 4.40 -18.21 -16.44
C LEU A 142 3.88 -17.55 -17.71
N LEU A 143 3.76 -18.30 -18.80
CA LEU A 143 3.17 -17.82 -20.06
C LEU A 143 1.74 -17.30 -19.85
N HIS A 144 0.92 -18.03 -19.09
CA HIS A 144 -0.43 -17.59 -18.77
C HIS A 144 -0.46 -16.31 -17.90
N ILE A 145 0.48 -16.14 -16.98
CA ILE A 145 0.62 -14.91 -16.19
C ILE A 145 1.03 -13.73 -17.08
N GLU A 146 2.02 -13.91 -17.96
CA GLU A 146 2.45 -12.89 -18.92
C GLU A 146 1.29 -12.45 -19.82
N GLU A 147 0.49 -13.40 -20.32
CA GLU A 147 -0.71 -13.10 -21.11
C GLU A 147 -1.73 -12.27 -20.31
N ARG A 148 -1.94 -12.62 -19.03
CA ARG A 148 -2.83 -11.86 -18.15
C ARG A 148 -2.30 -10.46 -17.86
N ILE A 149 -0.99 -10.29 -17.69
CA ILE A 149 -0.36 -8.98 -17.50
C ILE A 149 -0.56 -8.13 -18.76
N ALA A 150 -0.26 -8.67 -19.95
CA ALA A 150 -0.47 -7.97 -21.22
C ALA A 150 -1.94 -7.53 -21.39
N LYS A 151 -2.90 -8.38 -21.03
CA LYS A 151 -4.34 -8.04 -21.03
C LYS A 151 -4.68 -6.92 -20.03
N LEU A 152 -4.08 -6.91 -18.84
CA LEU A 152 -4.30 -5.87 -17.84
C LEU A 152 -3.68 -4.53 -18.25
N GLU A 153 -2.49 -4.55 -18.83
CA GLU A 153 -1.82 -3.35 -19.35
C GLU A 153 -2.62 -2.73 -20.50
N ALA A 154 -3.14 -3.54 -21.43
CA ALA A 154 -4.03 -3.08 -22.49
C ALA A 154 -5.32 -2.44 -21.95
N LYS A 155 -5.88 -3.00 -20.87
CA LYS A 155 -7.05 -2.42 -20.18
C LYS A 155 -6.73 -1.11 -19.48
N LYS A 156 -5.55 -1.00 -18.86
CA LYS A 156 -5.10 0.24 -18.20
C LYS A 156 -4.94 1.38 -19.21
N LEU A 157 -4.46 1.08 -20.43
CA LEU A 157 -4.32 2.06 -21.52
C LEU A 157 -5.67 2.54 -22.09
N THR A 158 -6.73 1.74 -21.98
CA THR A 158 -8.10 2.12 -22.38
C THR A 158 -8.85 2.86 -21.28
N THR A 159 -8.34 2.83 -20.04
CA THR A 159 -8.95 3.47 -18.86
C THR A 159 -8.17 4.71 -18.40
N THR A 160 -7.18 5.17 -19.16
CA THR A 160 -6.62 6.52 -18.99
C THR A 160 -7.72 7.53 -19.29
N LEU A 161 -8.10 8.29 -18.26
CA LEU A 161 -9.19 9.28 -18.20
C LEU A 161 -9.45 9.96 -19.55
N PRO A 162 -10.72 10.10 -19.99
CA PRO A 162 -11.05 10.82 -21.22
C PRO A 162 -10.32 12.16 -21.20
N LYS A 163 -9.65 12.51 -22.31
CA LYS A 163 -8.90 13.78 -22.44
C LYS A 163 -9.77 15.01 -22.13
N GLU A 164 -11.10 14.84 -22.16
CA GLU A 164 -12.11 15.81 -21.72
C GLU A 164 -12.07 16.10 -20.22
N VAL A 165 -11.86 15.10 -19.36
CA VAL A 165 -11.79 15.29 -17.89
C VAL A 165 -10.52 16.02 -17.48
N ILE A 166 -9.41 15.75 -18.18
CA ILE A 166 -8.13 16.45 -17.94
C ILE A 166 -8.25 17.93 -18.37
N LYS A 167 -8.93 18.20 -19.49
CA LYS A 167 -9.19 19.57 -19.95
C LYS A 167 -10.11 20.34 -19.00
N GLU A 168 -11.14 19.70 -18.44
CA GLU A 168 -12.04 20.31 -17.46
C GLU A 168 -11.30 20.66 -16.16
N TYR A 169 -10.42 19.78 -15.67
CA TYR A 169 -9.62 20.03 -14.47
C TYR A 169 -8.59 21.17 -14.68
N ASP A 170 -7.95 21.22 -15.86
CA ASP A 170 -7.02 22.29 -16.24
C ASP A 170 -7.72 23.63 -16.53
N PHE A 171 -9.00 23.61 -16.90
CA PHE A 171 -9.83 24.82 -17.04
C PHE A 171 -10.20 25.37 -15.66
N GLN A 172 -10.71 24.52 -14.75
CA GLN A 172 -11.07 24.92 -13.39
C GLN A 172 -9.87 25.48 -12.61
N ARG A 173 -8.67 24.93 -12.80
CA ARG A 173 -7.43 25.43 -12.19
C ARG A 173 -7.00 26.80 -12.73
N ARG A 174 -7.25 27.11 -14.00
CA ARG A 174 -6.95 28.42 -14.60
C ARG A 174 -7.94 29.50 -14.13
N SER A 175 -9.23 29.19 -14.10
CA SER A 175 -10.26 30.11 -13.58
C SER A 175 -10.07 30.49 -12.10
N HIS A 176 -9.49 29.60 -11.29
CA HIS A 176 -9.17 29.93 -9.89
C HIS A 176 -7.92 30.79 -9.71
N HIS A 177 -7.01 30.84 -10.69
CA HIS A 177 -5.85 31.72 -10.63
C HIS A 177 -6.17 33.13 -11.12
N GLU A 178 -6.99 33.26 -12.17
CA GLU A 178 -7.37 34.57 -12.74
C GLU A 178 -8.33 35.36 -11.83
N GLY A 179 -9.08 34.70 -10.95
CA GLY A 179 -9.97 35.37 -9.99
C GLY A 179 -9.30 35.99 -8.75
N LYS A 180 -7.99 35.75 -8.54
CA LYS A 180 -7.26 36.26 -7.36
C LYS A 180 -6.41 37.50 -7.63
N GLU A 181 -6.26 37.93 -8.89
CA GLU A 181 -5.42 39.09 -9.23
C GLU A 181 -6.21 40.42 -9.32
N THR A 182 -7.54 40.41 -9.26
CA THR A 182 -8.36 41.63 -9.48
C THR A 182 -8.74 42.43 -8.21
N TYR A 183 -8.26 42.07 -7.02
CA TYR A 183 -8.62 42.75 -5.76
C TYR A 183 -7.44 43.45 -5.06
N TRP A 184 -6.44 43.92 -5.80
CA TRP A 184 -5.31 44.69 -5.25
C TRP A 184 -5.05 46.05 -5.92
N TYR A 185 -5.99 46.56 -6.71
CA TYR A 185 -5.96 47.95 -7.19
C TYR A 185 -7.36 48.54 -7.24
N SER A 186 -7.83 49.10 -6.12
CA SER A 186 -8.85 50.16 -6.03
C SER A 186 -8.75 50.81 -4.66
#